data_AF-A0A7Z0WLS5-F1
#
_entry.id   AF-A0A7Z0WLS5-F1
#
_cell.length_a   1.000
_cell.length_b   1.000
_cell.length_c   1.000
_cell.angle_alpha   90.00
_cell.angle_beta   90.00
_cell.angle_gamma   90.00
#
_symmetry.space_group_name_H-M   'P 1'
#
loop_
_entity.id
_entity.type
_entity.pdbx_description
1 polymer ?
#
loop_
_entity_poly.entity_id
_entity_poly.type
_entity_poly.pdbx_seq_one_letter_code
_entity_poly.pdbx_strand_id
1 'polypeptide(L)'
;MESWRVIATVLLAAAGIVLVLLTMAKTRDRRGATGGQVAINGAIAFTVLVVLAVLTLTTLAPTVVWIVVGVVVLAVGVMMLAS
;
A
#
# COMPACT_ATOMS: atom_id res chain seq x y z
N MET A 1 -12.00 20.11 -3.72
CA MET A 1 -11.73 18.69 -3.44
C MET A 1 -12.66 18.26 -2.32
N GLU A 2 -13.41 17.17 -2.50
CA GLU A 2 -14.27 16.66 -1.42
C GLU A 2 -13.44 16.17 -0.24
N SER A 3 -13.80 16.59 0.98
CA SER A 3 -13.06 16.29 2.20
C SER A 3 -12.86 14.79 2.43
N TRP A 4 -13.82 13.96 2.04
CA TRP A 4 -13.72 12.50 2.18
C TRP A 4 -12.59 11.90 1.33
N ARG A 5 -12.28 12.47 0.16
CA ARG A 5 -11.15 12.01 -0.69
C ARG A 5 -9.81 12.26 -0.01
N VAL A 6 -9.65 13.41 0.63
CA VAL A 6 -8.43 13.76 1.36
C VAL A 6 -8.22 12.79 2.52
N ILE A 7 -9.28 12.52 3.30
CA ILE A 7 -9.24 11.56 4.42
C ILE A 7 -8.85 10.17 3.91
N ALA A 8 -9.51 9.68 2.86
CA ALA A 8 -9.22 8.36 2.30
C ALA A 8 -7.78 8.26 1.77
N THR A 9 -7.27 9.28 1.09
CA THR A 9 -5.88 9.31 0.61
C THR A 9 -4.88 9.32 1.75
N VAL A 10 -5.14 10.03 2.85
CA VAL A 10 -4.26 10.03 4.03
C VAL A 10 -4.22 8.65 4.69
N LEU A 11 -5.40 8.03 4.88
CA LEU A 11 -5.49 6.66 5.42
C LEU A 11 -4.77 5.66 4.51
N LEU A 12 -4.99 5.76 3.20
CA LEU A 12 -4.34 4.92 2.20
C LEU A 12 -2.83 5.10 2.21
N ALA A 13 -2.33 6.34 2.27
CA ALA A 13 -0.90 6.63 2.32
C ALA A 13 -0.26 6.06 3.60
N ALA A 14 -0.88 6.27 4.76
CA ALA A 14 -0.38 5.76 6.03
C ALA A 14 -0.28 4.22 6.03
N ALA A 15 -1.37 3.52 5.70
CA ALA A 15 -1.37 2.06 5.64
C ALA A 15 -0.50 1.52 4.50
N GLY A 16 -0.53 2.18 3.34
CA GLY A 16 0.24 1.80 2.17
C GLY A 16 1.75 1.90 2.37
N ILE A 17 2.24 2.94 3.05
CA ILE A 17 3.67 3.07 3.37
C ILE A 17 4.12 1.90 4.24
N VAL A 18 3.33 1.55 5.27
CA VAL A 18 3.61 0.38 6.11
C VAL A 18 3.63 -0.90 5.27
N LEU A 19 2.67 -1.08 4.36
CA LEU A 19 2.63 -2.24 3.47
C LEU A 19 3.87 -2.33 2.56
N VAL A 20 4.34 -1.21 2.01
CA VAL A 20 5.58 -1.15 1.22
C VAL A 20 6.77 -1.63 2.05
N LEU A 21 6.93 -1.12 3.28
CA LEU A 21 8.01 -1.53 4.17
C LEU A 21 7.92 -3.02 4.53
N LEU A 22 6.72 -3.52 4.82
CA LEU A 22 6.49 -4.95 5.08
C LEU A 22 6.82 -5.81 3.87
N THR A 23 6.47 -5.39 2.65
CA THR A 23 6.83 -6.12 1.42
C THR A 23 8.33 -6.17 1.20
N MET A 24 9.06 -5.08 1.47
CA MET A 24 10.53 -5.09 1.42
C MET A 24 11.12 -6.04 2.48
N ALA A 25 10.64 -5.97 3.72
CA ALA A 25 11.09 -6.84 4.81
C ALA A 25 10.86 -8.32 4.49
N LYS A 26 9.62 -8.69 4.13
CA LYS A 26 9.28 -10.07 3.77
C LYS A 26 10.03 -10.56 2.52
N THR A 27 10.38 -9.68 1.58
CA THR A 27 11.22 -10.06 0.44
C THR A 27 12.64 -10.35 0.90
N ARG A 28 13.18 -9.53 1.82
CA ARG A 28 14.53 -9.70 2.39
C ARG A 28 14.67 -11.00 3.16
N ASP A 29 13.62 -11.44 3.85
CA ASP A 29 13.63 -12.67 4.66
C ASP A 29 13.57 -13.95 3.83
N ARG A 30 13.30 -13.88 2.51
CA ARG A 30 13.28 -15.06 1.64
C ARG A 30 14.69 -15.57 1.40
N ARG A 31 14.87 -16.89 1.52
CA ARG A 31 16.16 -17.54 1.26
C ARG A 31 16.61 -17.28 -0.18
N GLY A 32 17.80 -16.71 -0.33
CA GLY A 32 18.37 -16.37 -1.65
C GLY A 32 17.91 -15.03 -2.22
N ALA A 33 17.13 -14.24 -1.48
CA ALA A 33 16.77 -12.89 -1.91
C ALA A 33 18.00 -11.99 -2.02
N THR A 34 18.04 -11.19 -3.10
CA THR A 34 19.09 -10.19 -3.32
C THR A 34 18.58 -8.79 -2.98
N GLY A 35 19.50 -7.86 -2.70
CA GLY A 35 19.14 -6.45 -2.47
C GLY A 35 18.38 -5.83 -3.65
N GLY A 36 18.73 -6.22 -4.89
CA GLY A 36 18.01 -5.80 -6.09
C GLY A 36 16.56 -6.27 -6.10
N GLN A 37 16.28 -7.50 -5.68
CA GLN A 37 14.93 -8.03 -5.61
C GLN A 37 14.07 -7.32 -4.56
N VAL A 38 14.65 -6.97 -3.41
CA VAL A 38 13.98 -6.16 -2.38
C VAL A 38 13.64 -4.77 -2.91
N ALA A 39 14.59 -4.11 -3.58
CA ALA A 39 14.39 -2.78 -4.16
C ALA A 39 13.31 -2.79 -5.24
N ILE A 40 13.31 -3.77 -6.15
CA ILE A 40 12.30 -3.90 -7.21
C ILE A 40 10.92 -4.13 -6.61
N ASN A 41 10.77 -5.08 -5.67
CA ASN A 41 9.47 -5.36 -5.06
C ASN A 41 8.92 -4.14 -4.30
N GLY A 42 9.79 -3.44 -3.56
CA GLY A 42 9.38 -2.23 -2.86
C GLY A 42 9.05 -1.07 -3.81
N ALA A 43 9.77 -0.92 -4.91
CA ALA A 43 9.46 0.07 -5.95
C ALA A 43 8.10 -0.21 -6.59
N ILE A 44 7.80 -1.47 -6.94
CA ILE A 44 6.49 -1.87 -7.48
C ILE A 44 5.38 -1.53 -6.48
N ALA A 45 5.53 -1.94 -5.21
CA ALA A 45 4.54 -1.66 -4.18
C ALA A 45 4.32 -0.16 -3.98
N PHE A 46 5.39 0.63 -3.97
CA PHE A 46 5.33 2.09 -3.85
C PHE A 46 4.66 2.75 -5.06
N THR A 47 4.99 2.32 -6.28
CA THR A 47 4.35 2.83 -7.50
C THR A 47 2.85 2.56 -7.50
N VAL A 48 2.41 1.35 -7.10
CA VAL A 48 0.98 1.04 -6.97
C VAL A 48 0.31 1.97 -5.97
N LEU A 49 0.94 2.23 -4.82
CA LEU A 49 0.42 3.17 -3.81
C LEU A 49 0.26 4.58 -4.38
N VAL A 50 1.26 5.10 -5.09
CA VAL A 50 1.20 6.44 -5.72
C VAL A 50 0.07 6.50 -6.74
N VAL A 51 -0.07 5.49 -7.59
CA VAL A 51 -1.15 5.42 -8.58
C VAL A 51 -2.52 5.41 -7.89
N LEU A 52 -2.70 4.60 -6.84
CA LEU A 52 -3.96 4.56 -6.09
C LEU A 52 -4.26 5.88 -5.38
N ALA A 53 -3.26 6.57 -4.85
CA ALA A 53 -3.44 7.89 -4.23
C ALA A 53 -3.90 8.92 -5.28
N VAL A 54 -3.27 8.96 -6.45
CA VAL A 54 -3.67 9.86 -7.55
C VAL A 54 -5.08 9.55 -8.03
N LEU A 55 -5.41 8.27 -8.24
CA LEU A 55 -6.76 7.85 -8.65
C LEU A 55 -7.82 8.18 -7.59
N THR A 56 -7.48 8.06 -6.30
CA THR A 56 -8.38 8.39 -5.18
C THR A 56 -8.69 9.88 -5.14
N LEU A 57 -7.74 10.74 -5.49
CA LEU A 57 -7.94 12.18 -5.52
C LEU A 57 -8.72 12.64 -6.76
N THR A 58 -8.71 11.88 -7.85
CA THR A 58 -9.18 12.36 -9.15
C THR A 58 -10.48 11.71 -9.62
N THR A 59 -10.55 10.38 -9.71
CA THR A 59 -11.59 9.72 -10.53
C THR A 59 -12.24 8.51 -9.88
N LEU A 60 -11.67 7.92 -8.83
CA LEU A 60 -12.26 6.72 -8.21
C LEU A 60 -13.61 7.03 -7.58
N ALA A 61 -14.55 6.10 -7.78
CA ALA A 61 -15.86 6.12 -7.14
C ALA A 61 -15.74 5.88 -5.62
N PRO A 62 -16.59 6.47 -4.78
CA PRO A 62 -16.46 6.40 -3.32
C PRO A 62 -16.37 4.97 -2.78
N THR A 63 -17.24 4.07 -3.26
CA THR A 63 -17.26 2.66 -2.85
C THR A 63 -15.94 1.97 -3.14
N VAL A 64 -15.35 2.21 -4.32
CA VAL A 64 -14.08 1.58 -4.72
C VAL A 64 -12.94 2.07 -3.84
N VAL A 65 -12.89 3.37 -3.53
CA VAL A 65 -11.86 3.94 -2.65
C VAL A 65 -11.88 3.26 -1.27
N TRP A 66 -13.05 3.15 -0.65
CA TRP A 66 -13.15 2.56 0.69
C TRP A 66 -12.86 1.05 0.70
N ILE A 67 -13.20 0.33 -0.37
CA ILE A 67 -12.77 -1.08 -0.54
C ILE A 67 -11.24 -1.16 -0.59
N VAL A 68 -10.59 -0.32 -1.41
CA VAL A 68 -9.12 -0.31 -1.53
C VAL A 68 -8.46 0.00 -0.19
N VAL A 69 -8.93 1.03 0.53
CA VAL A 69 -8.43 1.37 1.86
C VAL A 69 -8.58 0.17 2.81
N GLY A 70 -9.76 -0.45 2.84
CA GLY A 70 -10.01 -1.64 3.66
C GLY A 70 -9.07 -2.81 3.33
N VAL A 71 -8.85 -3.09 2.05
CA VAL A 71 -7.94 -4.16 1.60
C VAL A 71 -6.50 -3.87 2.02
N VAL A 72 -6.02 -2.63 1.87
CA VAL A 72 -4.65 -2.27 2.29
C VAL A 72 -4.49 -2.40 3.80
N VAL A 73 -5.46 -1.91 4.58
CA VAL A 73 -5.44 -2.06 6.06
C VAL A 73 -5.47 -3.53 6.47
N LEU A 74 -6.32 -4.35 5.84
CA LEU A 74 -6.37 -5.79 6.09
C LEU A 74 -5.06 -6.48 5.74
N ALA A 75 -4.45 -6.14 4.59
CA ALA A 75 -3.18 -6.72 4.18
C ALA A 75 -2.06 -6.42 5.20
N VAL A 76 -1.98 -5.17 5.68
CA VAL A 76 -1.05 -4.78 6.75
C VAL A 76 -1.34 -5.59 8.02
N GLY A 77 -2.60 -5.65 8.46
CA GLY A 77 -3.00 -6.39 9.66
C GLY A 77 -2.62 -7.87 9.58
N VAL A 78 -2.95 -8.54 8.47
CA VAL A 78 -2.58 -9.95 8.26
C VAL A 78 -1.07 -10.13 8.25
N MET A 79 -0.32 -9.25 7.57
CA MET A 79 1.14 -9.36 7.52
C MET A 79 1.79 -9.16 8.87
N MET A 80 1.27 -8.26 9.72
CA MET A 80 1.76 -8.03 11.08
C MET A 80 1.36 -9.13 12.06
N LEU A 81 0.24 -9.81 11.84
CA LEU A 81 -0.17 -10.96 12.66
C LEU A 81 0.57 -12.25 12.25
N ALA A 82 0.98 -12.36 10.98
CA ALA A 82 1.71 -13.50 10.44
C ALA A 82 3.24 -13.30 10.40
N SER A 83 3.76 -12.25 11.05
CA SER A 83 5.18 -11.99 11.26
C SER A 83 5.61 -12.44 12.64
#